data_AF-X8DMG8-F1
#
_entry.id   AF-X8DMG8-F1
#
_cell.length_a   1.000
_cell.length_b   1.000
_cell.length_c   1.000
_cell.angle_alpha   90.00
_cell.angle_beta   90.00
_cell.angle_gamma   90.00
#
_symmetry.space_group_name_H-M   'P 1'
#
loop_
_entity.id
_entity.type
_entity.pdbx_description
1 polymer ?
#
loop_
_entity_poly.entity_id
_entity_poly.type
_entity_poly.pdbx_seq_one_letter_code
_entity_poly.pdbx_strand_id
1 'polypeptide(L)'
;MVVADDLTELTVVRLANDNVTVDGHIVRAEAGAVWDDVVVAAIEHGLGGLECMSGIPGSAGATPVQNVGAYGAEVADTITRVRLLERHSGQVRWVPASELRFGYRTSILKHADGGLRVPAVVLEVEFALDGSGRSAPLRYGELTAALGVDTGDRADPAAVRQAVLALRRRKGMVLDPADHDTWSVGSFFTNPVVTQDVYQRVADRADGPVPHWRRRVESSWPRAGWSSKPDSAKATRLRKVPPAGCRPSMRLL
;
A
#
# COMPACT_ATOMS: atom_id res chain seq x y z
N MET A 1 -5.76 -10.53 2.37
CA MET A 1 -5.90 -11.69 1.46
C MET A 1 -7.31 -12.23 1.60
N VAL A 2 -7.92 -12.73 0.53
CA VAL A 2 -9.19 -13.48 0.58
C VAL A 2 -8.85 -14.92 0.21
N VAL A 3 -9.10 -15.86 1.12
CA VAL A 3 -8.84 -17.28 0.94
C VAL A 3 -10.20 -17.97 0.93
N ALA A 4 -10.45 -18.82 -0.06
CA ALA A 4 -11.69 -19.58 -0.13
C ALA A 4 -11.66 -20.74 0.88
N ASP A 5 -12.79 -21.00 1.53
CA ASP A 5 -12.92 -22.02 2.58
C ASP A 5 -12.80 -23.47 2.05
N ASP A 6 -12.92 -23.66 0.74
CA ASP A 6 -12.87 -24.95 0.05
C ASP A 6 -11.45 -25.42 -0.31
N LEU A 7 -10.42 -24.64 0.04
CA LEU A 7 -9.01 -25.00 -0.18
C LEU A 7 -8.50 -25.99 0.87
N THR A 8 -8.99 -27.24 0.82
CA THR A 8 -8.74 -28.27 1.85
C THR A 8 -7.31 -28.83 1.88
N GLU A 9 -6.56 -28.72 0.77
CA GLU A 9 -5.19 -29.26 0.61
C GLU A 9 -4.14 -28.13 0.50
N LEU A 10 -4.40 -26.97 1.09
CA LEU A 10 -3.53 -25.80 0.97
C LEU A 10 -2.34 -25.86 1.95
N THR A 11 -1.12 -25.94 1.41
CA THR A 11 0.09 -25.66 2.19
C THR A 11 0.38 -24.17 2.20
N VAL A 12 0.59 -23.61 3.40
CA VAL A 12 0.91 -22.19 3.59
C VAL A 12 2.34 -22.05 4.09
N VAL A 13 3.12 -21.18 3.43
CA VAL A 13 4.43 -20.74 3.91
C VAL A 13 4.26 -19.33 4.48
N ARG A 14 4.43 -19.20 5.80
CA ARG A 14 4.43 -17.90 6.49
C ARG A 14 5.87 -17.38 6.54
N LEU A 15 6.12 -16.24 5.90
CA LEU A 15 7.40 -15.53 6.04
C LEU A 15 7.41 -14.83 7.40
N ALA A 16 8.33 -15.23 8.28
CA ALA A 16 8.46 -14.72 9.64
C ALA A 16 9.88 -14.22 9.95
N ASN A 17 10.70 -14.03 8.92
CA ASN A 17 11.99 -13.33 9.01
C ASN A 17 11.71 -11.82 9.10
N ASP A 18 11.93 -11.22 10.26
CA ASP A 18 11.36 -9.92 10.63
C ASP A 18 12.39 -8.86 11.04
N ASN A 19 13.67 -9.10 10.79
CA ASN A 19 14.71 -8.16 11.17
C ASN A 19 14.58 -6.83 10.42
N VAL A 20 14.82 -5.71 11.13
CA VAL A 20 14.87 -4.36 10.60
C VAL A 20 16.21 -3.73 10.99
N THR A 21 16.94 -3.20 10.01
CA THR A 21 18.22 -2.53 10.23
C THR A 21 18.21 -1.12 9.66
N VAL A 22 18.88 -0.22 10.35
CA VAL A 22 19.05 1.18 9.93
C VAL A 22 20.55 1.46 9.87
N ASP A 23 21.01 1.90 8.70
CA ASP A 23 22.41 2.26 8.44
C ASP A 23 22.45 3.60 7.71
N GLY A 24 22.73 4.66 8.46
CA GLY A 24 22.59 6.04 7.98
C GLY A 24 21.16 6.33 7.53
N HIS A 25 20.98 6.62 6.23
CA HIS A 25 19.67 6.90 5.62
C HIS A 25 19.06 5.68 4.91
N ILE A 26 19.69 4.52 5.04
CA ILE A 26 19.22 3.26 4.47
C ILE A 26 18.50 2.46 5.54
N VAL A 27 17.26 2.05 5.24
CA VAL A 27 16.51 1.10 6.06
C VAL A 27 16.36 -0.19 5.27
N ARG A 28 16.72 -1.33 5.88
CA ARG A 28 16.47 -2.66 5.33
C ARG A 28 15.52 -3.41 6.25
N ALA A 29 14.49 -4.00 5.66
CA ALA A 29 13.50 -4.80 6.38
C ALA A 29 13.35 -6.17 5.70
N GLU A 30 13.49 -7.22 6.49
CA GLU A 30 13.18 -8.57 6.05
C GLU A 30 11.68 -8.74 5.74
N ALA A 31 11.36 -9.73 4.92
CA ALA A 31 10.04 -9.84 4.30
C ALA A 31 8.88 -9.99 5.28
N GLY A 32 9.12 -10.61 6.44
CA GLY A 32 8.16 -10.82 7.51
C GLY A 32 8.04 -9.66 8.50
N ALA A 33 8.92 -8.65 8.42
CA ALA A 33 8.88 -7.49 9.32
C ALA A 33 7.53 -6.78 9.20
N VAL A 34 6.92 -6.42 10.34
CA VAL A 34 5.66 -5.67 10.35
C VAL A 34 5.89 -4.33 9.67
N TRP A 35 5.10 -4.01 8.64
CA TRP A 35 5.33 -2.82 7.83
C TRP A 35 5.32 -1.54 8.67
N ASP A 36 4.37 -1.41 9.59
CA ASP A 36 4.26 -0.19 10.40
C ASP A 36 5.46 -0.02 11.36
N ASP A 37 6.11 -1.11 11.77
CA ASP A 37 7.32 -1.05 12.60
C ASP A 37 8.51 -0.53 11.78
N VAL A 38 8.59 -0.85 10.49
CA VAL A 38 9.58 -0.24 9.57
C VAL A 38 9.37 1.27 9.45
N VAL A 39 8.11 1.72 9.36
CA VAL A 39 7.77 3.15 9.32
C VAL A 39 8.16 3.84 10.63
N VAL A 40 7.88 3.21 11.78
CA VAL A 40 8.27 3.73 13.10
C VAL A 40 9.78 3.82 13.24
N ALA A 41 10.50 2.75 12.92
CA ALA A 41 11.96 2.71 13.01
C ALA A 41 12.61 3.82 12.16
N ALA A 42 12.11 4.07 10.96
CA ALA A 42 12.56 5.18 10.12
C ALA A 42 12.37 6.55 10.81
N ILE A 43 11.16 6.81 11.33
CA ILE A 43 10.83 8.09 11.98
C ILE A 43 11.67 8.29 13.25
N GLU A 44 11.86 7.26 14.07
CA GLU A 44 12.67 7.31 15.29
C GLU A 44 14.15 7.59 15.01
N HIS A 45 14.64 7.20 13.83
CA HIS A 45 15.99 7.53 13.36
C HIS A 45 16.06 8.87 12.61
N GLY A 46 14.99 9.69 12.64
CA GLY A 46 14.94 10.98 11.97
C GLY A 46 14.94 10.88 10.44
N LEU A 47 14.43 9.77 9.90
CA LEU A 47 14.36 9.53 8.46
C LEU A 47 12.94 9.77 7.94
N GLY A 48 12.82 10.62 6.92
CA GLY A 48 11.55 10.88 6.23
C GLY A 48 11.38 10.10 4.93
N GLY A 49 10.14 9.84 4.55
CA GLY A 49 9.76 9.20 3.29
C GLY A 49 8.70 8.11 3.42
N LEU A 50 8.46 7.58 4.62
CA LEU A 50 7.54 6.46 4.87
C LEU A 50 6.29 6.85 5.67
N GLU A 51 6.29 8.01 6.34
CA GLU A 51 5.26 8.47 7.28
C GLU A 51 3.85 8.51 6.68
N CYS A 52 3.70 8.83 5.39
CA CYS A 52 2.42 8.82 4.67
C CYS A 52 1.77 7.41 4.59
N MET A 53 2.55 6.36 4.82
CA MET A 53 2.12 4.95 4.79
C MET A 53 1.95 4.34 6.19
N SER A 54 1.98 5.18 7.23
CA SER A 54 1.72 4.78 8.61
C SER A 54 0.37 4.06 8.79
N GLY A 55 0.35 3.01 9.60
CA GLY A 55 -0.82 2.23 9.96
C GLY A 55 -1.37 1.33 8.84
N ILE A 56 -0.60 1.10 7.77
CA ILE A 56 -0.93 0.06 6.78
C ILE A 56 -0.58 -1.30 7.41
N PRO A 57 -1.52 -2.25 7.47
CA PRO A 57 -1.24 -3.58 8.00
C PRO A 57 -0.47 -4.44 6.99
N GLY A 58 0.15 -5.51 7.47
CA GLY A 58 0.89 -6.48 6.67
C GLY A 58 2.40 -6.37 6.87
N SER A 59 3.16 -7.06 6.01
CA SER A 59 4.61 -7.16 6.12
C SER A 59 5.34 -6.30 5.10
N ALA A 60 6.60 -5.94 5.40
CA ALA A 60 7.47 -5.17 4.53
C ALA A 60 7.65 -5.85 3.17
N GLY A 61 7.81 -7.18 3.15
CA GLY A 61 7.99 -7.96 1.92
C GLY A 61 6.77 -7.96 0.99
N ALA A 62 5.57 -7.71 1.51
CA ALA A 62 4.37 -7.58 0.68
C ALA A 62 4.26 -6.21 -0.01
N THR A 63 4.93 -5.18 0.51
CA THR A 63 4.80 -3.81 0.01
C THR A 63 5.23 -3.60 -1.46
N PRO A 64 6.36 -4.16 -1.95
CA PRO A 64 6.73 -4.01 -3.36
C PRO A 64 5.77 -4.74 -4.30
N VAL A 65 5.08 -5.80 -3.87
CA VAL A 65 4.23 -6.61 -4.77
C VAL A 65 3.15 -5.75 -5.42
N GLN A 66 2.45 -4.96 -4.62
CA GLN A 66 1.39 -4.06 -5.11
C GLN A 66 1.80 -2.60 -5.10
N ASN A 67 3.09 -2.27 -5.00
CA ASN A 67 3.55 -0.89 -4.82
C ASN A 67 2.66 -0.14 -3.80
N VAL A 68 2.66 -0.64 -2.56
CA VAL A 68 1.82 -0.11 -1.47
C VAL A 68 1.99 1.40 -1.38
N GLY A 69 0.88 2.11 -1.21
CA GLY A 69 0.90 3.56 -1.11
C GLY A 69 -0.36 4.12 -0.51
N ALA A 70 -0.24 5.24 0.17
CA ALA A 70 -1.34 5.98 0.79
C ALA A 70 -0.97 7.46 0.89
N TYR A 71 -1.99 8.31 0.95
CA TYR A 71 -1.84 9.75 1.18
C TYR A 71 -0.82 10.44 0.25
N GLY A 72 -0.77 10.02 -1.02
CA GLY A 72 0.06 10.64 -2.06
C GLY A 72 1.51 10.15 -2.14
N ALA A 73 1.89 9.17 -1.31
CA ALA A 73 3.18 8.48 -1.37
C ALA A 73 3.01 6.99 -1.70
N GLU A 74 4.04 6.40 -2.32
CA GLU A 74 4.13 4.96 -2.62
C GLU A 74 5.51 4.44 -2.22
N VAL A 75 5.64 3.14 -1.90
CA VAL A 75 6.95 2.55 -1.55
C VAL A 75 7.97 2.66 -2.67
N ALA A 76 7.53 2.68 -3.94
CA ALA A 76 8.41 2.94 -5.08
C ALA A 76 9.12 4.30 -5.03
N ASP A 77 8.61 5.27 -4.24
CA ASP A 77 9.26 6.57 -4.05
C ASP A 77 10.59 6.45 -3.26
N THR A 78 10.79 5.35 -2.53
CA THR A 78 11.94 5.17 -1.60
C THR A 78 12.67 3.84 -1.74
N ILE A 79 12.04 2.79 -2.31
CA ILE A 79 12.71 1.50 -2.54
C ILE A 79 13.88 1.69 -3.51
N THR A 80 15.07 1.21 -3.12
CA THR A 80 16.25 1.16 -3.99
C THR A 80 16.39 -0.20 -4.66
N ARG A 81 16.14 -1.28 -3.92
CA ARG A 81 16.24 -2.68 -4.38
C ARG A 81 15.48 -3.63 -3.47
N VAL A 82 15.15 -4.79 -4.02
CA VAL A 82 14.45 -5.88 -3.32
C VAL A 82 15.24 -7.17 -3.50
N ARG A 83 15.49 -7.89 -2.40
CA ARG A 83 16.12 -9.21 -2.45
C ARG A 83 15.07 -10.25 -2.77
N LEU A 84 15.22 -10.93 -3.91
CA LEU A 84 14.26 -11.90 -4.40
C LEU A 84 14.87 -13.29 -4.44
N LEU A 85 14.08 -14.30 -4.02
CA LEU A 85 14.28 -15.70 -4.34
C LEU A 85 13.43 -16.05 -5.57
N GLU A 86 14.07 -16.38 -6.70
CA GLU A 86 13.38 -16.95 -7.86
C GLU A 86 13.05 -18.42 -7.58
N ARG A 87 11.77 -18.77 -7.52
CA ARG A 87 11.34 -20.09 -7.06
C ARG A 87 11.66 -21.23 -8.02
N HIS A 88 11.83 -20.95 -9.31
CA HIS A 88 12.15 -21.99 -10.28
C HIS A 88 13.62 -22.39 -10.25
N SER A 89 14.53 -21.42 -10.21
CA SER A 89 15.98 -21.66 -10.23
C SER A 89 16.59 -21.80 -8.83
N GLY A 90 15.89 -21.32 -7.79
CA GLY A 90 16.43 -21.20 -6.44
C GLY A 90 17.42 -20.03 -6.26
N GLN A 91 17.64 -19.22 -7.30
CA GLN A 91 18.59 -18.11 -7.22
C GLN A 91 18.07 -16.99 -6.32
N VAL A 92 18.97 -16.47 -5.48
CA VAL A 92 18.73 -15.29 -4.65
C VAL A 92 19.56 -14.13 -5.16
N ARG A 93 18.91 -13.02 -5.51
CA ARG A 93 19.61 -11.81 -5.94
C ARG A 93 18.90 -10.54 -5.48
N TRP A 94 19.67 -9.47 -5.38
CA TRP A 94 19.12 -8.11 -5.28
C TRP A 94 18.66 -7.65 -6.66
N VAL A 95 17.44 -7.14 -6.73
CA VAL A 95 16.83 -6.58 -7.94
C VAL A 95 16.62 -5.09 -7.72
N PRO A 96 17.22 -4.21 -8.54
CA PRO A 96 17.06 -2.77 -8.39
C PRO A 96 15.61 -2.35 -8.68
N ALA A 97 15.16 -1.26 -8.05
CA ALA A 97 13.79 -0.75 -8.21
C ALA A 97 13.41 -0.48 -9.67
N SER A 98 14.38 -0.07 -10.50
CA SER A 98 14.21 0.15 -11.93
C SER A 98 13.78 -1.11 -12.71
N GLU A 99 14.13 -2.30 -12.24
CA GLU A 99 13.73 -3.57 -12.84
C GLU A 99 12.34 -4.06 -12.36
N LEU A 100 11.84 -3.55 -11.22
CA LEU A 100 10.59 -4.01 -10.61
C LEU A 100 9.33 -3.49 -11.32
N ARG A 101 9.49 -2.55 -12.27
CA ARG A 101 8.41 -1.94 -13.08
C ARG A 101 7.21 -1.53 -12.22
N PHE A 102 7.49 -0.78 -11.15
CA PHE A 102 6.44 -0.25 -10.30
C PHE A 102 5.47 0.61 -11.12
N GLY A 103 4.20 0.48 -10.80
CA GLY A 103 3.15 1.38 -11.25
C GLY A 103 2.05 1.49 -10.21
N TYR A 104 0.98 2.21 -10.53
CA TYR A 104 -0.16 2.32 -9.62
C TYR A 104 -0.72 0.94 -9.27
N ARG A 105 -0.56 0.56 -7.99
CA ARG A 105 -1.00 -0.72 -7.42
C ARG A 105 -0.42 -1.97 -8.11
N THR A 106 0.77 -1.88 -8.71
CA THR A 106 1.37 -2.99 -9.47
C THR A 106 2.89 -2.99 -9.47
N SER A 107 3.48 -4.16 -9.71
CA SER A 107 4.90 -4.39 -10.02
C SER A 107 5.01 -5.65 -10.89
N ILE A 108 6.22 -6.02 -11.34
CA ILE A 108 6.44 -7.33 -11.99
C ILE A 108 6.12 -8.53 -11.09
N LEU A 109 6.07 -8.32 -9.77
CA LEU A 109 5.79 -9.37 -8.78
C LEU A 109 4.28 -9.65 -8.67
N LYS A 110 3.43 -8.74 -9.19
CA LYS A 110 1.98 -8.89 -9.20
C LYS A 110 1.55 -9.68 -10.43
N HIS A 111 1.00 -10.87 -10.23
CA HIS A 111 0.45 -11.69 -11.31
C HIS A 111 -1.04 -11.46 -11.47
N ALA A 112 -1.50 -11.32 -12.72
CA ALA A 112 -2.89 -11.04 -13.08
C ALA A 112 -3.76 -12.31 -13.12
N ASP A 113 -3.14 -13.49 -13.15
CA ASP A 113 -3.80 -14.70 -13.65
C ASP A 113 -4.61 -15.46 -12.58
N GLY A 114 -4.84 -14.84 -11.41
CA GLY A 114 -5.71 -15.37 -10.34
C GLY A 114 -5.23 -16.67 -9.67
N GLY A 115 -4.11 -17.26 -10.11
CA GLY A 115 -3.54 -18.47 -9.51
C GLY A 115 -2.63 -18.20 -8.32
N LEU A 116 -2.39 -19.22 -7.49
CA LEU A 116 -1.44 -19.22 -6.36
C LEU A 116 0.05 -19.16 -6.80
N ARG A 117 0.32 -18.79 -8.06
CA ARG A 117 1.69 -18.74 -8.61
C ARG A 117 2.38 -17.47 -8.16
N VAL A 118 3.32 -17.64 -7.24
CA VAL A 118 4.30 -16.65 -6.82
C VAL A 118 5.63 -17.07 -7.44
N PRO A 119 6.11 -16.52 -8.56
CA PRO A 119 7.35 -16.98 -9.20
C PRO A 119 8.61 -16.50 -8.48
N ALA A 120 8.49 -15.42 -7.71
CA ALA A 120 9.58 -14.90 -6.88
C ALA A 120 9.06 -14.54 -5.48
N VAL A 121 9.84 -14.85 -4.46
CA VAL A 121 9.57 -14.52 -3.06
C VAL A 121 10.43 -13.33 -2.67
N VAL A 122 9.81 -12.29 -2.13
CA VAL A 122 10.55 -11.19 -1.50
C VAL A 122 11.14 -11.68 -0.20
N LEU A 123 12.45 -11.49 -0.02
CA LEU A 123 13.18 -11.86 1.19
C LEU A 123 13.50 -10.64 2.05
N GLU A 124 13.78 -9.50 1.41
CA GLU A 124 14.22 -8.27 2.07
C GLU A 124 13.97 -7.07 1.15
N VAL A 125 13.66 -5.92 1.72
CA VAL A 125 13.41 -4.66 1.00
C VAL A 125 14.36 -3.59 1.54
N GLU A 126 15.04 -2.87 0.64
CA GLU A 126 15.89 -1.72 0.99
C GLU A 126 15.22 -0.41 0.56
N PHE A 127 15.20 0.55 1.48
CA PHE A 127 14.68 1.89 1.28
C PHE A 127 15.81 2.90 1.49
N ALA A 128 15.91 3.89 0.59
CA ALA A 128 16.70 5.10 0.81
C ALA A 128 15.77 6.24 1.22
N LEU A 129 16.00 6.77 2.41
CA LEU A 129 15.15 7.77 3.05
C LEU A 129 15.84 9.13 3.15
N ASP A 130 15.07 10.15 3.50
CA ASP A 130 15.55 11.52 3.66
C ASP A 130 16.12 11.71 5.09
N GLY A 131 17.45 11.80 5.18
CA GLY A 131 18.16 12.01 6.46
C GLY A 131 18.08 13.43 7.02
N SER A 132 17.35 14.36 6.38
CA SER A 132 17.17 15.72 6.90
C SER A 132 16.09 15.84 7.98
N GLY A 133 15.41 14.74 8.34
CA GLY A 133 14.32 14.75 9.31
C GLY A 133 13.03 15.39 8.80
N ARG A 134 12.85 15.48 7.47
CA ARG A 134 11.68 16.07 6.83
C ARG A 134 10.87 15.02 6.08
N SER A 135 9.54 15.14 6.14
CA SER A 135 8.64 14.26 5.40
C SER A 135 8.90 14.31 3.89
N ALA A 136 8.38 13.32 3.17
CA ALA A 136 8.13 13.44 1.75
C ALA A 136 7.23 14.66 1.47
N PRO A 137 7.32 15.28 0.27
CA PRO A 137 6.41 16.34 -0.13
C PRO A 137 4.95 15.86 -0.03
N LEU A 138 4.12 16.62 0.69
CA LEU A 138 2.74 16.24 0.97
C LEU A 138 1.85 16.53 -0.24
N ARG A 139 1.16 15.51 -0.76
CA ARG A 139 0.46 15.55 -2.05
C ARG A 139 -1.02 15.21 -1.98
N TYR A 140 -1.55 15.00 -0.78
CA TYR A 140 -2.92 14.57 -0.58
C TYR A 140 -3.71 15.63 0.19
N GLY A 141 -4.71 16.22 -0.46
CA GLY A 141 -5.42 17.40 0.04
C GLY A 141 -6.01 17.24 1.45
N GLU A 142 -6.57 16.07 1.77
CA GLU A 142 -7.11 15.83 3.11
C GLU A 142 -6.02 15.80 4.19
N LEU A 143 -4.81 15.33 3.85
CA LEU A 143 -3.66 15.29 4.76
C LEU A 143 -3.05 16.68 4.93
N THR A 144 -2.88 17.43 3.84
CA THR A 144 -2.35 18.80 3.90
C THR A 144 -3.30 19.71 4.67
N ALA A 145 -4.61 19.58 4.44
CA ALA A 145 -5.63 20.30 5.22
C ALA A 145 -5.60 19.92 6.71
N ALA A 146 -5.44 18.65 7.05
CA ALA A 146 -5.35 18.20 8.44
C ALA A 146 -4.09 18.72 9.16
N LEU A 147 -3.02 18.99 8.43
CA LEU A 147 -1.75 19.51 8.95
C LEU A 147 -1.65 21.05 8.88
N GLY A 148 -2.56 21.72 8.19
CA GLY A 148 -2.52 23.18 7.98
C GLY A 148 -1.34 23.62 7.11
N VAL A 149 -0.97 22.82 6.10
CA VAL A 149 0.16 23.06 5.19
C VAL A 149 -0.29 23.05 3.74
N ASP A 150 0.52 23.59 2.84
CA ASP A 150 0.22 23.62 1.41
C ASP A 150 0.64 22.33 0.69
N THR A 151 0.09 22.12 -0.50
CA THR A 151 0.49 20.98 -1.34
C THR A 151 1.94 21.15 -1.79
N GLY A 152 2.77 20.15 -1.54
CA GLY A 152 4.20 20.15 -1.83
C GLY A 152 5.07 20.46 -0.62
N ASP A 153 4.50 20.97 0.47
CA ASP A 153 5.22 21.23 1.70
C ASP A 153 5.75 19.94 2.34
N ARG A 154 6.78 20.11 3.17
CA ARG A 154 7.34 19.06 4.02
C ARG A 154 7.12 19.42 5.48
N ALA A 155 6.75 18.44 6.28
CA ALA A 155 6.49 18.58 7.70
C ALA A 155 7.39 17.65 8.53
N ASP A 156 7.21 17.66 9.84
CA ASP A 156 7.79 16.66 10.74
C ASP A 156 7.16 15.27 10.46
N PRO A 157 7.95 14.24 10.12
CA PRO A 157 7.45 12.88 9.88
C PRO A 157 6.58 12.33 11.02
N ALA A 158 6.88 12.64 12.29
CA ALA A 158 6.09 12.19 13.42
C ALA A 158 4.70 12.84 13.43
N ALA A 159 4.61 14.15 13.19
CA ALA A 159 3.35 14.85 13.04
C ALA A 159 2.52 14.33 11.84
N VAL A 160 3.17 14.07 10.70
CA VAL A 160 2.51 13.48 9.52
C VAL A 160 1.94 12.11 9.84
N ARG A 161 2.71 11.23 10.51
CA ARG A 161 2.24 9.93 10.98
C ARG A 161 0.99 10.04 11.85
N GLN A 162 0.98 10.96 12.83
CA GLN A 162 -0.20 11.14 13.69
C GLN A 162 -1.44 11.56 12.90
N ALA A 163 -1.29 12.52 11.97
CA ALA A 163 -2.38 12.95 11.11
C ALA A 163 -2.89 11.81 10.23
N VAL A 164 -1.99 11.03 9.61
CA VAL A 164 -2.31 9.85 8.80
C VAL A 164 -3.08 8.81 9.62
N LEU A 165 -2.61 8.47 10.82
CA LEU A 165 -3.29 7.50 11.67
C LEU A 165 -4.68 7.98 12.07
N ALA A 166 -4.86 9.26 12.40
CA ALA A 166 -6.16 9.85 12.68
C ALA A 166 -7.10 9.76 11.46
N LEU A 167 -6.62 10.12 10.27
CA LEU A 167 -7.37 10.01 9.01
C LEU A 167 -7.79 8.56 8.71
N ARG A 168 -6.88 7.59 8.94
CA ARG A 168 -7.15 6.17 8.72
C ARG A 168 -8.17 5.62 9.71
N ARG A 169 -8.07 5.96 11.00
CA ARG A 169 -9.03 5.52 12.03
C ARG A 169 -10.45 5.97 11.70
N ARG A 170 -10.64 7.22 11.25
CA ARG A 170 -11.95 7.72 10.79
C ARG A 170 -12.57 6.93 9.63
N LYS A 171 -11.76 6.15 8.91
CA LYS A 171 -12.16 5.35 7.75
C LYS A 171 -12.17 3.85 8.02
N GLY A 172 -11.97 3.41 9.28
CA GLY A 172 -11.84 1.98 9.62
C GLY A 172 -10.60 1.32 8.99
N MET A 173 -9.58 2.11 8.65
CA MET A 173 -8.37 1.66 7.94
C MET A 173 -7.17 1.41 8.87
N VAL A 174 -7.38 1.44 10.18
CA VAL A 174 -6.42 0.96 11.20
C VAL A 174 -7.09 -0.23 11.89
N LEU A 175 -6.36 -1.33 12.07
CA LEU A 175 -6.91 -2.55 12.67
C LEU A 175 -7.32 -2.29 14.12
N ASP A 176 -8.56 -2.65 14.45
CA ASP A 176 -9.09 -2.68 15.81
C ASP A 176 -9.93 -3.95 15.96
N PRO A 177 -9.48 -4.94 16.76
CA PRO A 177 -10.20 -6.21 16.93
C PRO A 177 -11.65 -6.04 17.41
N ALA A 178 -11.96 -4.96 18.14
CA ALA A 178 -13.29 -4.68 18.64
C ALA A 178 -14.21 -4.02 17.60
N ASP A 179 -13.65 -3.48 16.51
CA ASP A 179 -14.40 -2.81 15.45
C ASP A 179 -14.45 -3.68 14.18
N HIS A 180 -15.64 -4.19 13.88
CA HIS A 180 -15.91 -5.01 12.70
C HIS A 180 -15.73 -4.23 11.38
N ASP A 181 -15.81 -2.90 11.37
CA ASP A 181 -15.52 -2.12 10.15
C ASP A 181 -14.02 -2.27 9.75
N THR A 182 -13.16 -2.72 10.67
CA THR A 182 -11.73 -2.99 10.41
C THR A 182 -11.43 -4.43 10.01
N TRP A 183 -12.42 -5.34 10.07
CA TRP A 183 -12.28 -6.75 9.66
C TRP A 183 -12.37 -6.86 8.14
N SER A 184 -11.36 -6.34 7.45
CA SER A 184 -11.35 -6.18 6.01
C SER A 184 -9.97 -6.47 5.41
N VAL A 185 -9.91 -6.43 4.07
CA VAL A 185 -8.64 -6.38 3.32
C VAL A 185 -8.32 -4.95 2.86
N GLY A 186 -8.88 -3.95 3.55
CA GLY A 186 -8.84 -2.55 3.16
C GLY A 186 -9.71 -2.26 1.92
N SER A 187 -9.26 -1.33 1.09
CA SER A 187 -9.96 -1.01 -0.17
C SER A 187 -9.95 -2.22 -1.11
N PHE A 188 -11.13 -2.80 -1.34
CA PHE A 188 -11.27 -4.00 -2.18
C PHE A 188 -11.02 -3.73 -3.67
N PHE A 189 -11.36 -2.53 -4.14
CA PHE A 189 -11.16 -2.10 -5.52
C PHE A 189 -10.05 -1.05 -5.60
N THR A 190 -9.21 -1.16 -6.64
CA THR A 190 -8.31 -0.08 -7.02
C THR A 190 -9.08 1.03 -7.70
N ASN A 191 -8.57 2.26 -7.68
CA ASN A 191 -9.19 3.34 -8.43
C ASN A 191 -8.97 3.07 -9.93
N PRO A 192 -10.03 3.06 -10.78
CA PRO A 192 -9.85 2.84 -12.20
C PRO A 192 -9.03 3.98 -12.81
N VAL A 193 -8.19 3.66 -13.79
CA VAL A 193 -7.49 4.64 -14.62
C VAL A 193 -8.18 4.67 -15.97
N VAL A 194 -8.66 5.84 -16.36
CA VAL A 194 -9.48 6.05 -17.56
C VAL A 194 -8.89 7.14 -18.45
N THR A 195 -9.26 7.14 -19.74
CA THR A 195 -8.88 8.21 -20.66
C THR A 195 -9.63 9.50 -20.34
N GLN A 196 -9.13 10.64 -20.86
CA GLN A 196 -9.82 11.93 -20.71
C GLN A 196 -11.26 11.86 -21.23
N ASP A 197 -11.48 11.22 -22.38
CA ASP A 197 -12.82 11.11 -22.97
C ASP A 197 -13.79 10.31 -22.08
N VAL A 198 -13.31 9.23 -21.45
CA VAL A 198 -14.12 8.44 -20.51
C VAL A 198 -14.42 9.28 -19.27
N TYR A 199 -13.43 10.00 -18.72
CA TYR A 199 -13.64 10.89 -17.59
C TYR A 199 -14.69 11.97 -17.92
N GLN A 200 -14.58 12.63 -19.08
CA GLN A 200 -15.52 13.68 -19.48
C GLN A 200 -16.94 13.13 -19.59
N ARG A 201 -17.13 11.96 -20.21
CA ARG A 201 -18.46 11.31 -20.28
C ARG A 201 -19.07 11.02 -18.91
N VAL A 202 -18.25 10.73 -17.90
CA VAL A 202 -18.72 10.53 -16.52
C VAL A 202 -19.04 11.88 -15.87
N ALA A 203 -18.18 12.87 -16.05
CA ALA A 203 -18.38 14.22 -15.53
C ALA A 203 -19.66 14.88 -16.07
N ASP A 204 -19.94 14.73 -17.36
CA ASP A 204 -21.13 15.30 -18.00
C ASP A 204 -22.46 14.69 -17.49
N ARG A 205 -22.40 13.51 -16.87
CA ARG A 205 -23.57 12.79 -16.34
C ARG A 205 -23.71 12.88 -14.81
N ALA A 206 -22.72 13.45 -14.13
CA ALA A 206 -22.72 13.53 -12.68
C ALA A 206 -23.42 14.81 -12.22
N ASP A 207 -24.16 14.74 -11.12
CA ASP A 207 -24.84 15.89 -10.50
C ASP A 207 -23.88 16.84 -9.75
N GLY A 208 -22.56 16.68 -9.94
CA GLY A 208 -21.53 17.41 -9.21
C GLY A 208 -20.12 17.07 -9.69
N PRO A 209 -19.08 17.71 -9.09
CA PRO A 209 -17.70 17.48 -9.49
C PRO A 209 -17.29 16.03 -9.24
N VAL A 210 -16.76 15.36 -10.26
CA VAL A 210 -16.25 14.00 -10.14
C VAL A 210 -14.84 14.03 -9.53
N PRO A 211 -14.61 13.43 -8.35
CA PRO A 211 -13.29 13.35 -7.74
C PRO A 211 -12.31 12.65 -8.69
N HIS A 212 -11.20 13.33 -8.97
CA HIS A 212 -10.17 12.82 -9.84
C HIS A 212 -8.77 13.17 -9.35
N TRP A 213 -7.82 12.32 -9.72
CA TRP A 213 -6.41 12.56 -9.47
C TRP A 213 -5.62 12.35 -10.76
N ARG A 214 -4.64 13.22 -10.99
CA ARG A 214 -3.67 13.01 -12.07
C ARG A 214 -2.78 11.84 -11.71
N ARG A 215 -2.68 10.88 -12.62
CA ARG A 215 -1.67 9.83 -12.51
C ARG A 215 -0.29 10.45 -12.76
N ARG A 216 0.69 10.08 -11.94
CA ARG A 216 2.10 10.41 -12.21
C ARG A 216 2.49 9.71 -13.52
N VAL A 217 3.05 10.44 -14.48
CA VAL A 217 3.51 9.83 -15.75
C VAL A 217 4.76 9.02 -15.42
N GLU A 218 4.64 7.69 -15.45
CA GLU A 218 5.77 6.76 -15.30
C GLU A 218 6.46 6.60 -16.67
N SER A 219 7.78 6.77 -16.71
CA SER A 219 8.59 6.73 -17.94
C SER A 219 8.58 5.38 -18.67
N SER A 220 8.06 4.31 -18.05
CA SER A 220 8.06 2.94 -18.57
C SER A 220 6.68 2.38 -18.96
N TRP A 221 5.59 3.14 -18.81
CA TRP A 221 4.24 2.67 -19.20
C TRP A 221 3.52 3.69 -20.10
N PRO A 222 3.29 3.39 -21.39
CA PRO A 222 2.67 4.34 -22.31
C PRO A 222 1.17 4.35 -22.05
N ARG A 223 0.69 5.34 -21.29
CA ARG A 223 -0.61 6.04 -21.39
C ARG A 223 -0.81 6.92 -20.15
N ALA A 224 -0.79 8.24 -20.34
CA ALA A 224 -1.32 9.20 -19.38
C ALA A 224 -2.84 8.95 -19.25
N GLY A 225 -3.32 8.77 -18.03
CA GLY A 225 -4.73 8.51 -17.74
C GLY A 225 -5.12 9.12 -16.40
N TRP A 226 -6.40 9.46 -16.25
CA TRP A 226 -6.95 10.05 -15.04
C TRP A 226 -7.54 8.95 -14.17
N SER A 227 -7.44 9.08 -12.85
CA SER A 227 -8.14 8.16 -11.95
C SER A 227 -9.34 8.86 -11.34
N SER A 228 -10.53 8.26 -11.47
CA SER A 228 -11.77 8.79 -10.90
C SER A 228 -12.44 7.79 -9.94
N LYS A 229 -13.14 8.30 -8.92
CA LYS A 229 -14.10 7.54 -8.12
C LYS A 229 -15.47 8.21 -8.22
N PRO A 230 -16.59 7.46 -8.30
CA PRO A 230 -17.91 8.01 -8.00
C PRO A 230 -18.05 8.25 -6.48
N ASP A 231 -18.75 9.33 -6.13
CA ASP A 231 -18.84 9.92 -4.78
C ASP A 231 -19.70 9.14 -3.77
N SER A 232 -19.92 7.85 -4.01
CA SER A 232 -20.73 6.97 -3.15
C SER A 232 -19.96 5.78 -2.56
N ALA A 233 -18.67 5.63 -2.83
CA ALA A 233 -17.84 4.62 -2.17
C ALA A 233 -17.27 5.11 -0.82
N LYS A 234 -18.14 5.55 0.10
CA LYS A 234 -18.02 5.02 1.48
C LYS A 234 -17.97 3.51 1.31
N ALA A 235 -17.04 2.79 1.94
CA ALA A 235 -16.98 1.33 1.88
C ALA A 235 -18.39 0.79 1.69
N THR A 236 -18.73 0.36 0.47
CA THR A 236 -20.11 0.00 0.16
C THR A 236 -20.37 -1.18 1.07
N ARG A 237 -21.12 -0.94 2.14
CA ARG A 237 -21.44 -1.94 3.15
C ARG A 237 -22.19 -3.02 2.42
N LEU A 238 -21.49 -4.10 2.08
CA LEU A 238 -22.14 -5.39 1.97
C LEU A 238 -22.69 -5.66 3.37
N ARG A 239 -23.97 -5.35 3.58
CA ARG A 239 -24.72 -5.81 4.75
C ARG A 239 -24.52 -7.32 4.82
N LYS A 240 -24.24 -7.83 6.02
CA LYS A 240 -24.22 -9.25 6.35
C LYS A 240 -25.29 -10.00 5.56
N VAL A 241 -24.87 -10.90 4.68
CA VAL A 241 -25.70 -12.07 4.37
C VAL A 241 -25.70 -12.88 5.66
N PRO A 242 -26.85 -13.06 6.34
CA PRO A 242 -26.88 -13.91 7.52
C PRO A 242 -26.47 -15.34 7.11
N PRO A 243 -25.66 -16.05 7.91
CA PRO A 243 -25.23 -17.38 7.55
C PRO A 243 -26.44 -18.31 7.49
N ALA A 244 -26.64 -18.94 6.33
CA ALA A 244 -27.34 -20.21 6.31
C ALA A 244 -26.44 -21.24 7.02
N GLY A 245 -26.67 -21.43 8.32
CA GLY A 245 -26.45 -22.72 8.97
C GLY A 245 -25.04 -23.19 9.32
N CYS A 246 -23.95 -22.44 9.09
CA CYS A 246 -22.62 -22.85 9.57
C CYS A 246 -21.91 -21.71 10.30
N ARG A 247 -21.49 -21.96 11.55
CA ARG A 247 -20.59 -21.07 12.31
C ARG A 247 -19.15 -21.31 11.84
N PRO A 248 -18.44 -20.33 11.25
CA PRO A 248 -17.01 -20.44 11.07
C PRO A 248 -16.31 -19.82 12.29
N SER A 249 -15.49 -20.61 12.98
CA SER A 249 -14.47 -20.08 13.89
C SER A 249 -13.37 -19.45 13.05
N MET A 250 -13.41 -18.14 12.87
CA MET A 250 -12.33 -17.41 12.23
C MET A 250 -11.18 -17.30 13.25
N ARG A 251 -10.14 -18.13 13.09
CA ARG A 251 -8.84 -17.91 13.75
C ARG A 251 -8.01 -17.01 12.83
N LEU A 252 -7.64 -15.84 13.32
CA LEU A 252 -6.61 -15.01 12.69
C LEU A 252 -5.27 -15.74 12.81
N LEU A 253 -4.59 -15.94 11.68
CA LEU A 253 -3.18 -16.34 11.57
C LEU A 253 -2.34 -15.11 11.18
#